data_AF-I2NVY2-F1
#
_entry.id   AF-I2NVY2-F1
#
_cell.length_a   1.000
_cell.length_b   1.000
_cell.length_c   1.000
_cell.angle_alpha   90.00
_cell.angle_beta   90.00
_cell.angle_gamma   90.00
#
_symmetry.space_group_name_H-M   'P 1'
#
loop_
_entity.id
_entity.type
_entity.pdbx_description
1 polymer ?
#
loop_
_entity_poly.entity_id
_entity_poly.type
_entity_poly.pdbx_seq_one_letter_code
_entity_poly.pdbx_strand_id
1 'polypeptide(L)'
;MNYTQLTQDERYHIQYLSRHCTVTEIAKQLNRHKSTISREIKRHCIQGQQYSADKAQRQSRLTKQRKRKPYKLDSQLIQHIDTLIRRKLSPEQVCAYLHKHHGITLHHSTVYRYLRQDKSNGGTLWQHLRICSKPYRKRYGSTWTRGKVPNRVGIENRPAIVDQKTRIGDWEADTIIGKDQKSALLTLVERVTRYTIICKLDNLKAEDTARAVIRVLRAYKARVHTITMDNGKEFYQHTKIAKALKAETYFCRLYHSWEKGLNENTNGLIRQYFPKQTDFRNISDREIRRVQDELNHRPRKTLGYETPSVLFLNLFQPLVP
;
A
#
# COMPACT_ATOMS: atom_id res chain seq x y z
N MET A 1 -22.90 24.92 13.68
CA MET A 1 -23.54 25.60 12.52
C MET A 1 -22.69 25.40 11.29
N ASN A 2 -23.20 24.67 10.29
CA ASN A 2 -22.52 24.56 9.00
C ASN A 2 -22.67 25.88 8.24
N TYR A 3 -21.56 26.54 7.94
CA TYR A 3 -21.56 27.75 7.13
C TYR A 3 -21.99 27.42 5.69
N THR A 4 -23.14 27.94 5.27
CA THR A 4 -23.67 27.80 3.90
C THR A 4 -23.48 29.11 3.15
N GLN A 5 -22.84 29.07 1.98
CA GLN A 5 -22.66 30.24 1.13
C GLN A 5 -24.00 30.66 0.51
N LEU A 6 -24.15 31.97 0.26
CA LEU A 6 -25.27 32.50 -0.51
C LEU A 6 -25.19 31.99 -1.96
N THR A 7 -26.32 31.51 -2.49
CA THR A 7 -26.47 31.10 -3.89
C THR A 7 -26.50 32.30 -4.82
N GLN A 8 -26.57 32.05 -6.13
CA GLN A 8 -26.73 33.13 -7.10
C GLN A 8 -28.13 33.75 -6.98
N ASP A 9 -29.16 32.93 -6.83
CA ASP A 9 -30.56 33.39 -6.74
C ASP A 9 -30.82 34.18 -5.45
N GLU A 10 -30.23 33.75 -4.33
CA GLU A 10 -30.30 34.52 -3.08
C GLU A 10 -29.66 35.90 -3.24
N ARG A 11 -28.57 36.03 -4.02
CA ARG A 11 -27.96 37.34 -4.27
C ARG A 11 -28.84 38.24 -5.14
N TYR A 12 -29.54 37.71 -6.14
CA TYR A 12 -30.49 38.49 -6.93
C TYR A 12 -31.68 38.95 -6.08
N HIS A 13 -32.20 38.09 -5.20
CA HIS A 13 -33.22 38.48 -4.23
C HIS A 13 -32.74 39.59 -3.29
N ILE A 14 -31.52 39.50 -2.77
CA ILE A 14 -30.94 40.58 -1.94
C ILE A 14 -30.89 41.90 -2.71
N GLN A 15 -30.50 41.89 -3.98
CA GLN A 15 -30.45 43.11 -4.80
C GLN A 15 -31.81 43.75 -4.98
N TYR A 16 -32.84 42.95 -5.27
CA TYR A 16 -34.21 43.45 -5.39
C TYR A 16 -34.71 44.02 -4.06
N LEU A 17 -34.63 43.22 -2.98
CA LEU A 17 -35.19 43.59 -1.68
C LEU A 17 -34.44 44.73 -0.99
N SER A 18 -33.14 44.89 -1.25
CA SER A 18 -32.33 45.97 -0.66
C SER A 18 -32.82 47.39 -0.99
N ARG A 19 -33.71 47.52 -1.99
CA ARG A 19 -34.31 48.79 -2.40
C ARG A 19 -35.54 49.17 -1.58
N HIS A 20 -36.20 48.20 -0.94
CA HIS A 20 -37.52 48.38 -0.33
C HIS A 20 -37.64 47.78 1.07
N CYS A 21 -36.67 46.97 1.51
CA CYS A 21 -36.70 46.25 2.77
C CYS A 21 -35.44 46.47 3.60
N THR A 22 -35.58 46.38 4.91
CA THR A 22 -34.48 46.40 5.86
C THR A 22 -33.69 45.09 5.83
N VAL A 23 -32.43 45.12 6.27
CA VAL A 23 -31.58 43.92 6.37
C VAL A 23 -32.21 42.82 7.24
N THR A 24 -33.01 43.19 8.23
CA THR A 24 -33.71 42.23 9.10
C THR A 24 -34.84 41.50 8.36
N GLU A 25 -35.59 42.18 7.50
CA GLU A 25 -36.66 41.60 6.69
C GLU A 25 -36.10 40.68 5.61
N ILE A 26 -35.04 41.11 4.92
CA ILE A 26 -34.32 40.29 3.93
C ILE A 26 -33.81 39.00 4.56
N ALA A 27 -33.25 39.10 5.77
CA ALA A 27 -32.75 37.95 6.51
C ALA A 27 -33.87 36.95 6.85
N LYS A 28 -35.05 37.44 7.27
CA LYS A 28 -36.22 36.60 7.53
C LYS A 28 -36.73 35.92 6.25
N GLN A 29 -36.89 36.67 5.15
CA GLN A 29 -37.41 36.14 3.88
C GLN A 29 -36.49 35.08 3.26
N LEU A 30 -35.17 35.26 3.34
CA LEU A 30 -34.19 34.30 2.82
C LEU A 30 -33.84 33.18 3.82
N ASN A 31 -34.44 33.20 5.01
CA ASN A 31 -34.09 32.30 6.11
C ASN A 31 -32.57 32.27 6.39
N ARG A 32 -31.94 33.45 6.41
CA ARG A 32 -30.50 33.63 6.65
C ARG A 32 -30.26 34.48 7.88
N HIS A 33 -29.10 34.30 8.50
CA HIS A 33 -28.72 35.15 9.64
C HIS A 33 -28.51 36.61 9.19
N LYS A 34 -29.01 37.57 9.96
CA LYS A 34 -28.91 39.02 9.68
C LYS A 34 -27.49 39.48 9.36
N SER A 35 -26.50 38.95 10.10
CA SER A 35 -25.09 39.30 9.88
C SER A 35 -24.52 38.78 8.55
N THR A 36 -25.08 37.71 7.97
CA THR A 36 -24.70 37.22 6.64
C THR A 36 -25.14 38.21 5.57
N ILE A 37 -26.39 38.65 5.62
CA ILE A 37 -26.95 39.64 4.67
C ILE A 37 -26.24 40.99 4.83
N SER A 38 -26.06 41.47 6.05
CA SER A 38 -25.33 42.72 6.34
C SER A 38 -23.91 42.72 5.78
N ARG A 39 -23.15 41.63 6.01
CA ARG A 39 -21.78 41.50 5.49
C ARG A 39 -21.74 41.39 3.96
N GLU A 40 -22.70 40.70 3.35
CA GLU A 40 -22.78 40.58 1.89
C GLU A 40 -23.04 41.95 1.24
N ILE A 41 -24.03 42.69 1.75
CA ILE A 41 -24.37 44.04 1.26
C ILE A 41 -23.18 44.97 1.46
N LYS A 42 -22.60 45.03 2.67
CA LYS A 42 -21.45 45.90 2.97
C LYS A 42 -20.23 45.61 2.10
N ARG A 43 -19.98 44.35 1.74
CA ARG A 43 -18.83 43.94 0.92
C ARG A 43 -18.99 44.34 -0.55
N HIS A 44 -20.22 44.48 -1.04
CA HIS A 44 -20.53 44.67 -2.45
C HIS A 44 -21.32 45.96 -2.74
N CYS A 45 -21.34 46.86 -1.77
CA CYS A 45 -21.88 48.22 -1.85
C CYS A 45 -20.70 49.19 -1.63
N ILE A 46 -20.34 49.96 -2.66
CA ILE A 46 -19.29 51.00 -2.59
C ILE A 46 -20.01 52.34 -2.41
N GLN A 47 -19.41 53.31 -1.70
CA GLN A 47 -19.98 54.63 -1.44
C GLN A 47 -20.72 55.19 -2.67
N GLY A 48 -22.03 55.40 -2.52
CA GLY A 48 -22.92 55.96 -3.55
C GLY A 48 -23.54 54.97 -4.54
N GLN A 49 -23.21 53.67 -4.51
CA GLN A 49 -23.78 52.66 -5.44
C GLN A 49 -24.68 51.66 -4.74
N GLN A 50 -25.78 51.26 -5.39
CA GLN A 50 -26.63 50.15 -4.94
C GLN A 50 -25.87 48.81 -5.00
N TYR A 51 -26.26 47.87 -4.13
CA TYR A 51 -25.73 46.50 -4.14
C TYR A 51 -25.93 45.83 -5.51
N SER A 52 -24.89 45.13 -5.99
CA SER A 52 -24.92 44.39 -7.26
C SER A 52 -24.68 42.90 -7.04
N ALA A 53 -25.70 42.09 -7.32
CA ALA A 53 -25.65 40.64 -7.27
C ALA A 53 -24.63 40.08 -8.27
N ASP A 54 -24.52 40.66 -9.47
CA ASP A 54 -23.55 40.24 -10.49
C ASP A 54 -22.10 40.47 -10.03
N LYS A 55 -21.80 41.63 -9.43
CA LYS A 55 -20.47 41.90 -8.85
C LYS A 55 -20.15 40.90 -7.73
N ALA A 56 -21.10 40.66 -6.83
CA ALA A 56 -20.96 39.70 -5.72
C ALA A 56 -20.74 38.26 -6.21
N GLN A 57 -21.52 37.82 -7.20
CA GLN A 57 -21.41 36.49 -7.79
C GLN A 57 -20.11 36.33 -8.58
N ARG A 58 -19.72 37.33 -9.38
CA ARG A 58 -18.44 37.34 -10.10
C ARG A 58 -17.27 37.23 -9.13
N GLN A 59 -17.28 37.98 -8.03
CA GLN A 59 -16.22 37.91 -7.02
C GLN A 59 -16.19 36.56 -6.28
N SER A 60 -17.36 35.97 -5.98
CA SER A 60 -17.45 34.62 -5.41
C SER A 60 -16.83 33.57 -6.35
N ARG A 61 -17.16 33.64 -7.66
CA ARG A 61 -16.57 32.77 -8.69
C ARG A 61 -15.06 32.97 -8.81
N LEU A 62 -14.58 34.21 -8.87
CA LEU A 62 -13.15 34.53 -8.93
C LEU A 62 -12.40 34.07 -7.67
N THR A 63 -13.01 34.18 -6.48
CA THR A 63 -12.40 33.70 -5.23
C THR A 63 -12.30 32.18 -5.22
N LYS A 64 -13.33 31.47 -5.70
CA LYS A 64 -13.29 30.01 -5.89
C LYS A 64 -12.22 29.58 -6.91
N GLN A 65 -12.03 30.35 -7.99
CA GLN A 65 -10.96 30.12 -8.97
C GLN A 65 -9.57 30.42 -8.39
N ARG A 66 -9.38 31.54 -7.68
CA ARG A 66 -8.10 31.91 -7.05
C ARG A 66 -7.67 30.94 -5.94
N LYS A 67 -8.62 30.33 -5.22
CA LYS A 67 -8.32 29.26 -4.24
C LYS A 67 -7.87 27.95 -4.88
N ARG A 68 -8.02 27.77 -6.19
CA ARG A 68 -7.47 26.64 -6.95
C ARG A 68 -6.08 26.98 -7.49
N LYS A 69 -5.15 27.43 -6.64
CA LYS A 69 -3.73 27.30 -7.01
C LYS A 69 -3.38 25.82 -6.80
N PRO A 70 -3.16 25.02 -7.87
CA PRO A 70 -2.62 23.68 -7.66
C PRO A 70 -1.29 23.83 -6.93
N TYR A 71 -1.07 23.01 -5.90
CA TYR A 71 0.28 22.72 -5.45
C TYR A 71 1.04 22.30 -6.72
N LYS A 72 1.96 23.15 -7.20
CA LYS A 72 2.73 22.83 -8.40
C LYS A 72 3.69 21.73 -8.00
N LEU A 73 3.33 20.50 -8.35
CA LEU A 73 4.33 19.45 -8.52
C LEU A 73 5.20 19.96 -9.67
N ASP A 74 6.45 20.33 -9.37
CA ASP A 74 7.41 20.65 -10.41
C ASP A 74 7.74 19.38 -11.22
N SER A 75 8.38 19.56 -12.38
CA SER A 75 8.68 18.47 -13.30
C SER A 75 9.57 17.39 -12.67
N GLN A 76 10.49 17.75 -11.79
CA GLN A 76 11.40 16.79 -11.15
C GLN A 76 10.64 15.93 -10.14
N LEU A 77 9.80 16.54 -9.31
CA LEU A 77 8.97 15.84 -8.36
C LEU A 77 7.97 14.91 -9.06
N ILE A 78 7.42 15.32 -10.21
CA ILE A 78 6.58 14.44 -11.04
C ILE A 78 7.38 13.22 -11.49
N GLN A 79 8.59 13.40 -12.01
CA GLN A 79 9.44 12.28 -12.43
C GLN A 79 9.77 11.32 -11.26
N HIS A 80 10.00 11.85 -10.06
CA HIS A 80 10.21 11.03 -8.87
C HIS A 80 8.96 10.24 -8.51
N ILE A 81 7.78 10.89 -8.48
CA ILE A 81 6.50 10.22 -8.20
C ILE A 81 6.24 9.12 -9.23
N ASP A 82 6.42 9.39 -10.52
CA ASP A 82 6.23 8.43 -11.60
C ASP A 82 7.12 7.20 -11.44
N THR A 83 8.41 7.42 -11.19
CA THR A 83 9.38 6.35 -10.99
C THR A 83 8.99 5.48 -9.80
N LEU A 84 8.66 6.08 -8.66
CA LEU A 84 8.29 5.36 -7.44
C LEU A 84 6.96 4.59 -7.63
N ILE A 85 5.96 5.20 -8.28
CA ILE A 85 4.69 4.52 -8.60
C ILE A 85 4.92 3.36 -9.57
N ARG A 86 5.74 3.52 -10.60
CA ARG A 86 6.05 2.43 -11.55
C ARG A 86 6.73 1.24 -10.88
N ARG A 87 7.55 1.50 -9.85
CA ARG A 87 8.13 0.51 -8.92
C ARG A 87 7.12 -0.05 -7.90
N LYS A 88 5.82 0.19 -8.11
CA LYS A 88 4.68 -0.34 -7.34
C LYS A 88 4.65 0.13 -5.88
N LEU A 89 5.21 1.30 -5.56
CA LEU A 89 5.00 1.93 -4.25
C LEU A 89 3.57 2.49 -4.17
N SER A 90 2.97 2.41 -2.99
CA SER A 90 1.71 3.11 -2.73
C SER A 90 1.93 4.62 -2.59
N PRO A 91 0.91 5.46 -2.83
CA PRO A 91 1.01 6.91 -2.60
C PRO A 91 1.54 7.30 -1.21
N GLU A 92 1.20 6.53 -0.18
CA GLU A 92 1.72 6.73 1.18
C GLU A 92 3.22 6.39 1.28
N GLN A 93 3.66 5.31 0.63
CA GLN A 93 5.08 4.93 0.56
C GLN A 93 5.91 5.95 -0.23
N VAL A 94 5.35 6.50 -1.31
CA VAL A 94 5.96 7.58 -2.10
C VAL A 94 6.21 8.80 -1.21
N CYS A 95 5.18 9.27 -0.50
CA CYS A 95 5.31 10.42 0.40
C CYS A 95 6.34 10.19 1.50
N ALA A 96 6.34 9.00 2.13
CA ALA A 96 7.31 8.68 3.18
C ALA A 96 8.75 8.61 2.66
N TYR A 97 8.96 8.01 1.49
CA TYR A 97 10.27 7.94 0.85
C TYR A 97 10.80 9.35 0.52
N LEU A 98 9.96 10.18 -0.11
CA LEU A 98 10.32 11.55 -0.48
C LEU A 98 10.61 12.44 0.75
N HIS A 99 9.84 12.28 1.82
CA HIS A 99 10.09 13.00 3.06
C HIS A 99 11.43 12.59 3.68
N LYS A 100 11.69 11.29 3.78
CA LYS A 100 12.89 10.75 4.45
C LYS A 100 14.18 11.02 3.68
N HIS A 101 14.18 10.89 2.36
CA HIS A 101 15.41 10.91 1.55
C HIS A 101 15.60 12.19 0.73
N HIS A 102 14.55 12.99 0.54
CA HIS A 102 14.62 14.22 -0.25
C HIS A 102 14.08 15.45 0.51
N GLY A 103 13.65 15.31 1.77
CA GLY A 103 13.08 16.41 2.55
C GLY A 103 11.74 16.95 2.02
N ILE A 104 11.14 16.26 1.03
CA ILE A 104 9.92 16.72 0.35
C ILE A 104 8.70 16.20 1.11
N THR A 105 7.95 17.11 1.73
CA THR A 105 6.74 16.76 2.49
C THR A 105 5.51 16.91 1.61
N LEU A 106 4.82 15.77 1.37
CA LEU A 106 3.60 15.71 0.58
C LEU A 106 2.55 14.89 1.30
N HIS A 107 1.30 15.34 1.21
CA HIS A 107 0.18 14.50 1.62
C HIS A 107 -0.16 13.49 0.51
N HIS A 108 -0.40 12.22 0.86
CA HIS A 108 -0.69 11.15 -0.11
C HIS A 108 -1.91 11.45 -1.01
N SER A 109 -2.85 12.30 -0.55
CA SER A 109 -3.97 12.76 -1.38
C SER A 109 -3.54 13.61 -2.59
N THR A 110 -2.38 14.28 -2.51
CA THR A 110 -1.78 15.00 -3.64
C THR A 110 -1.35 14.02 -4.73
N VAL A 111 -0.67 12.94 -4.36
CA VAL A 111 -0.29 11.86 -5.28
C VAL A 111 -1.55 11.20 -5.87
N TYR A 112 -2.58 10.90 -5.07
CA TYR A 112 -3.85 10.39 -5.60
C TYR A 112 -4.57 11.36 -6.55
N ARG A 113 -4.48 12.67 -6.33
CA ARG A 113 -5.05 13.68 -7.25
C ARG A 113 -4.28 13.69 -8.57
N TYR A 114 -2.95 13.62 -8.50
CA TYR A 114 -2.09 13.52 -9.66
C TYR A 114 -2.39 12.25 -10.49
N LEU A 115 -2.46 11.08 -9.86
CA LEU A 115 -2.78 9.82 -10.54
C LEU A 115 -4.17 9.82 -11.19
N ARG A 116 -5.15 10.50 -10.58
CA ARG A 116 -6.49 10.67 -11.19
C ARG A 116 -6.46 11.58 -12.41
N GLN A 117 -5.65 12.64 -12.38
CA GLN A 117 -5.45 13.54 -13.51
C GLN A 117 -4.70 12.85 -14.66
N ASP A 118 -3.64 12.10 -14.34
CA ASP A 118 -2.92 11.26 -15.30
C ASP A 118 -3.89 10.30 -16.00
N LYS A 119 -4.71 9.59 -15.22
CA LYS A 119 -5.73 8.69 -15.75
C LYS A 119 -6.75 9.39 -16.66
N SER A 120 -7.25 10.57 -16.29
CA SER A 120 -8.20 11.32 -17.14
C SER A 120 -7.55 11.80 -18.44
N ASN A 121 -6.23 11.96 -18.46
CA ASN A 121 -5.46 12.34 -19.62
C ASN A 121 -4.98 11.12 -20.45
N GLY A 122 -5.43 9.90 -20.13
CA GLY A 122 -5.04 8.68 -20.84
C GLY A 122 -3.79 7.97 -20.30
N GLY A 123 -3.21 8.44 -19.20
CA GLY A 123 -2.05 7.84 -18.56
C GLY A 123 -2.35 6.51 -17.85
N THR A 124 -1.27 5.75 -17.59
CA THR A 124 -1.33 4.36 -17.10
C THR A 124 -0.77 4.19 -15.69
N LEU A 125 -0.33 5.26 -15.01
CA LEU A 125 0.33 5.16 -13.70
C LEU A 125 -0.55 4.47 -12.65
N TRP A 126 -1.86 4.70 -12.71
CA TRP A 126 -2.83 4.08 -11.80
C TRP A 126 -2.82 2.53 -11.86
N GLN A 127 -2.44 1.93 -12.99
CA GLN A 127 -2.33 0.47 -13.16
C GLN A 127 -1.18 -0.14 -12.33
N HIS A 128 -0.27 0.69 -11.85
CA HIS A 128 0.81 0.29 -10.95
C HIS A 128 0.37 0.22 -9.47
N LEU A 129 -0.85 0.65 -9.15
CA LEU A 129 -1.42 0.53 -7.80
C LEU A 129 -2.01 -0.87 -7.56
N ARG A 130 -1.85 -1.36 -6.33
CA ARG A 130 -2.36 -2.67 -5.87
C ARG A 130 -3.88 -2.85 -5.98
N ILE A 131 -4.65 -1.76 -5.90
CA ILE A 131 -6.13 -1.81 -5.80
C ILE A 131 -6.78 -2.29 -7.09
N CYS A 132 -6.12 -2.12 -8.24
CA CYS A 132 -6.70 -2.43 -9.54
C CYS A 132 -6.88 -3.94 -9.82
N SER A 133 -6.33 -4.81 -8.96
CA SER A 133 -6.12 -6.22 -9.29
C SER A 133 -7.01 -7.22 -8.53
N LYS A 134 -8.14 -6.84 -7.90
CA LYS A 134 -8.93 -7.79 -7.11
C LYS A 134 -10.45 -7.72 -7.29
N PRO A 135 -11.06 -8.68 -8.01
CA PRO A 135 -12.40 -9.14 -7.67
C PRO A 135 -12.37 -9.96 -6.36
N TYR A 136 -13.27 -9.63 -5.44
CA TYR A 136 -13.51 -10.41 -4.23
C TYR A 136 -14.19 -11.73 -4.59
N ARG A 137 -13.69 -12.86 -4.10
CA ARG A 137 -14.32 -14.18 -4.29
C ARG A 137 -14.48 -14.83 -2.93
N LYS A 138 -15.73 -15.16 -2.56
CA LYS A 138 -16.03 -15.96 -1.36
C LYS A 138 -15.39 -17.35 -1.54
N ARG A 139 -14.66 -17.82 -0.53
CA ARG A 139 -14.16 -19.20 -0.46
C ARG A 139 -15.18 -20.02 0.31
N TYR A 140 -15.74 -21.04 -0.32
CA TYR A 140 -16.53 -22.06 0.36
C TYR A 140 -15.56 -23.08 0.96
N GLY A 141 -15.81 -23.50 2.21
CA GLY A 141 -14.96 -24.46 2.91
C GLY A 141 -14.93 -25.78 2.15
N SER A 142 -13.72 -26.30 1.91
CA SER A 142 -13.52 -27.66 1.42
C SER A 142 -12.98 -28.50 2.57
N THR A 143 -13.55 -29.68 2.79
CA THR A 143 -13.06 -30.65 3.78
C THR A 143 -11.63 -31.08 3.42
N TRP A 144 -10.71 -30.95 4.38
CA TRP A 144 -9.29 -31.27 4.18
C TRP A 144 -9.04 -32.78 4.25
N THR A 145 -8.45 -33.33 3.18
CA THR A 145 -8.07 -34.75 3.05
C THR A 145 -6.59 -34.89 2.66
N ARG A 146 -5.67 -34.20 3.35
CA ARG A 146 -4.22 -34.37 3.15
C ARG A 146 -3.59 -35.12 4.34
N GLY A 147 -2.53 -35.88 4.08
CA GLY A 147 -1.82 -36.65 5.10
C GLY A 147 -1.16 -35.77 6.16
N LYS A 148 -0.82 -36.35 7.32
CA LYS A 148 -0.07 -35.66 8.38
C LYS A 148 1.39 -35.47 7.97
N VAL A 149 1.98 -34.31 8.26
CA VAL A 149 3.42 -34.04 8.09
C VAL A 149 4.18 -34.93 9.10
N PRO A 150 5.14 -35.76 8.65
CA PRO A 150 5.95 -36.59 9.56
C PRO A 150 6.79 -35.74 10.51
N ASN A 151 6.91 -36.14 11.78
CA ASN A 151 7.76 -35.49 12.80
C ASN A 151 7.53 -33.98 12.99
N ARG A 152 6.31 -33.49 12.68
CA ARG A 152 5.98 -32.08 12.82
C ARG A 152 6.04 -31.61 14.28
N VAL A 153 6.60 -30.43 14.48
CA VAL A 153 6.47 -29.66 15.72
C VAL A 153 5.46 -28.56 15.46
N GLY A 154 4.33 -28.57 16.18
CA GLY A 154 3.30 -27.54 16.01
C GLY A 154 3.71 -26.18 16.57
N ILE A 155 3.07 -25.13 16.07
CA ILE A 155 3.32 -23.72 16.45
C ILE A 155 3.10 -23.45 17.94
N GLU A 156 2.31 -24.28 18.63
CA GLU A 156 2.10 -24.23 20.07
C GLU A 156 3.38 -24.48 20.89
N ASN A 157 4.36 -25.18 20.33
CA ASN A 157 5.65 -25.43 20.97
C ASN A 157 6.71 -24.40 20.60
N ARG A 158 6.33 -23.35 19.87
CA ARG A 158 7.27 -22.32 19.41
C ARG A 158 7.60 -21.36 20.56
N PRO A 159 8.88 -20.99 20.74
CA PRO A 159 9.28 -20.03 21.75
C PRO A 159 8.54 -18.69 21.61
N ALA A 160 8.11 -18.11 22.74
CA ALA A 160 7.34 -16.87 22.75
C ALA A 160 8.06 -15.67 22.09
N ILE A 161 9.41 -15.67 22.12
CA ILE A 161 10.24 -14.64 21.47
C ILE A 161 9.95 -14.50 19.96
N VAL A 162 9.52 -15.59 19.30
CA VAL A 162 9.21 -15.59 17.86
C VAL A 162 7.94 -14.77 17.55
N ASP A 163 6.98 -14.75 18.47
CA ASP A 163 5.75 -13.97 18.35
C ASP A 163 5.89 -12.53 18.82
N GLN A 164 6.84 -12.28 19.73
CA GLN A 164 7.23 -10.93 20.14
C GLN A 164 7.90 -10.14 19.01
N LYS A 165 8.51 -10.82 18.02
CA LYS A 165 9.19 -10.19 16.87
C LYS A 165 10.31 -9.23 17.31
N THR A 166 11.06 -9.62 18.33
CA THR A 166 12.12 -8.80 18.96
C THR A 166 13.52 -9.17 18.50
N ARG A 167 13.72 -10.30 17.80
CA ARG A 167 15.02 -10.73 17.25
C ARG A 167 14.94 -11.00 15.76
N ILE A 168 16.03 -10.73 15.05
CA ILE A 168 16.16 -11.11 13.65
C ILE A 168 16.49 -12.60 13.57
N GLY A 169 15.86 -13.28 12.61
CA GLY A 169 16.24 -14.64 12.22
C GLY A 169 15.17 -15.69 12.46
N ASP A 170 13.94 -15.26 12.76
CA ASP A 170 12.77 -16.11 12.72
C ASP A 170 12.09 -15.93 11.36
N TRP A 171 12.01 -17.01 10.58
CA TRP A 171 11.55 -16.98 9.19
C TRP A 171 10.18 -17.65 9.04
N GLU A 172 9.38 -17.19 8.08
CA GLU A 172 8.23 -17.93 7.57
C GLU A 172 8.53 -18.43 6.15
N ALA A 173 8.21 -19.69 5.87
CA ALA A 173 8.30 -20.27 4.53
C ALA A 173 6.90 -20.50 3.93
N ASP A 174 6.76 -20.24 2.64
CA ASP A 174 5.55 -20.58 1.88
C ASP A 174 5.89 -20.94 0.43
N THR A 175 4.90 -21.48 -0.27
CA THR A 175 5.00 -21.68 -1.72
C THR A 175 3.91 -20.94 -2.47
N ILE A 176 4.30 -20.29 -3.57
CA ILE A 176 3.40 -19.69 -4.53
C ILE A 176 3.32 -20.63 -5.73
N ILE A 177 2.18 -21.30 -5.88
CA ILE A 177 1.96 -22.24 -6.98
C ILE A 177 1.69 -21.49 -8.30
N GLY A 178 2.37 -21.90 -9.36
CA GLY A 178 2.25 -21.39 -10.72
C GLY A 178 1.16 -22.09 -11.53
N LYS A 179 1.21 -21.91 -12.85
CA LYS A 179 0.28 -22.56 -13.80
C LYS A 179 0.31 -24.08 -13.66
N ASP A 180 -0.86 -24.70 -13.67
CA ASP A 180 -1.07 -26.16 -13.67
C ASP A 180 -0.37 -26.93 -12.53
N GLN A 181 0.03 -26.23 -11.45
CA GLN A 181 0.82 -26.79 -10.35
C GLN A 181 2.18 -27.40 -10.77
N LYS A 182 2.67 -27.05 -11.96
CA LYS A 182 3.94 -27.58 -12.51
C LYS A 182 5.17 -26.75 -12.15
N SER A 183 4.97 -25.56 -11.58
CA SER A 183 6.04 -24.67 -11.16
C SER A 183 5.64 -23.93 -9.90
N ALA A 184 6.62 -23.54 -9.08
CA ALA A 184 6.36 -22.80 -7.85
C ALA A 184 7.50 -21.82 -7.54
N LEU A 185 7.17 -20.79 -6.75
CA LEU A 185 8.16 -19.98 -6.06
C LEU A 185 8.13 -20.35 -4.58
N LEU A 186 9.30 -20.69 -4.03
CA LEU A 186 9.53 -20.70 -2.59
C LEU A 186 9.70 -19.26 -2.12
N THR A 187 8.96 -18.87 -1.09
CA THR A 187 9.11 -17.58 -0.42
C THR A 187 9.56 -17.79 1.02
N LEU A 188 10.58 -17.03 1.44
CA LEU A 188 11.08 -17.02 2.80
C LEU A 188 11.07 -15.57 3.29
N VAL A 189 10.36 -15.31 4.38
CA VAL A 189 10.18 -13.95 4.90
C VAL A 189 10.64 -13.89 6.35
N GLU A 190 11.61 -13.03 6.64
CA GLU A 190 12.09 -12.78 7.99
C GLU A 190 11.05 -11.95 8.77
N ARG A 191 10.67 -12.40 9.97
CA ARG A 191 9.46 -11.90 10.67
C ARG A 191 9.58 -10.46 11.18
N VAL A 192 10.79 -9.98 11.47
CA VAL A 192 11.02 -8.64 12.03
C VAL A 192 11.19 -7.62 10.92
N THR A 193 12.22 -7.81 10.10
CA THR A 193 12.64 -6.94 9.00
C THR A 193 11.78 -7.07 7.76
N ARG A 194 11.00 -8.16 7.63
CA ARG A 194 10.22 -8.51 6.43
C ARG A 194 11.08 -8.75 5.21
N TYR A 195 12.38 -8.99 5.40
CA TYR A 195 13.29 -9.32 4.31
C TYR A 195 12.81 -10.61 3.63
N THR A 196 12.61 -10.51 2.33
CA THR A 196 11.99 -11.56 1.53
C THR A 196 13.03 -12.17 0.60
N ILE A 197 13.12 -13.49 0.59
CA ILE A 197 13.87 -14.26 -0.40
C ILE A 197 12.85 -15.01 -1.27
N ILE A 198 13.04 -14.95 -2.58
CA ILE A 198 12.20 -15.64 -3.57
C ILE A 198 13.10 -16.57 -4.39
N CYS A 199 12.78 -17.86 -4.39
CA CYS A 199 13.50 -18.87 -5.16
C CYS A 199 12.55 -19.62 -6.07
N LYS A 200 12.94 -19.81 -7.34
CA LYS A 200 12.23 -20.72 -8.23
C LYS A 200 12.41 -22.17 -7.78
N LEU A 201 11.34 -22.95 -7.84
CA LEU A 201 11.35 -24.39 -7.68
C LEU A 201 10.94 -25.06 -8.99
N ASP A 202 11.75 -26.00 -9.46
CA ASP A 202 11.46 -26.77 -10.67
C ASP A 202 10.32 -27.78 -10.45
N ASN A 203 10.11 -28.19 -9.21
CA ASN A 203 8.99 -29.03 -8.79
C ASN A 203 8.73 -28.84 -7.27
N LEU A 204 7.61 -29.38 -6.77
CA LEU A 204 7.18 -29.28 -5.35
C LEU A 204 7.57 -30.50 -4.50
N LYS A 205 8.55 -31.31 -4.93
CA LYS A 205 9.02 -32.45 -4.12
C LYS A 205 9.67 -31.94 -2.85
N ALA A 206 9.37 -32.60 -1.74
CA ALA A 206 9.87 -32.20 -0.42
C ALA A 206 11.40 -32.11 -0.33
N GLU A 207 12.10 -33.02 -1.03
CA GLU A 207 13.56 -33.03 -1.09
C GLU A 207 14.11 -31.78 -1.79
N ASP A 208 13.50 -31.38 -2.90
CA ASP A 208 13.97 -30.28 -3.74
C ASP A 208 13.68 -28.94 -3.06
N THR A 209 12.52 -28.81 -2.41
CA THR A 209 12.19 -27.68 -1.55
C THR A 209 13.18 -27.56 -0.38
N ALA A 210 13.48 -28.66 0.32
CA ALA A 210 14.44 -28.63 1.42
C ALA A 210 15.86 -28.23 0.95
N ARG A 211 16.33 -28.78 -0.18
CA ARG A 211 17.61 -28.38 -0.78
C ARG A 211 17.62 -26.89 -1.16
N ALA A 212 16.53 -26.38 -1.71
CA ALA A 212 16.40 -24.96 -2.06
C ALA A 212 16.46 -24.06 -0.81
N VAL A 213 15.71 -24.37 0.25
CA VAL A 213 15.73 -23.63 1.52
C VAL A 213 17.13 -23.62 2.12
N ILE A 214 17.78 -24.78 2.20
CA ILE A 214 19.13 -24.89 2.75
C ILE A 214 20.11 -24.05 1.93
N ARG A 215 20.05 -24.13 0.59
CA ARG A 215 20.93 -23.38 -0.31
C ARG A 215 20.79 -21.87 -0.10
N VAL A 216 19.58 -21.34 -0.07
CA VAL A 216 19.36 -19.89 0.00
C VAL A 216 19.61 -19.29 1.39
N LEU A 217 19.33 -20.05 2.46
CA LEU A 217 19.56 -19.59 3.83
C LEU A 217 20.97 -19.91 4.35
N ARG A 218 21.79 -20.67 3.61
CA ARG A 218 23.15 -21.03 4.03
C ARG A 218 24.01 -19.81 4.38
N ALA A 219 23.95 -18.77 3.56
CA ALA A 219 24.69 -17.52 3.78
C ALA A 219 24.23 -16.78 5.05
N TYR A 220 22.99 -17.00 5.48
CA TYR A 220 22.38 -16.36 6.63
C TYR A 220 22.25 -17.28 7.83
N LYS A 221 22.91 -18.45 7.84
CA LYS A 221 22.73 -19.49 8.85
C LYS A 221 22.82 -18.98 10.30
N ALA A 222 23.73 -18.04 10.58
CA ALA A 222 23.87 -17.42 11.90
C ALA A 222 22.63 -16.61 12.35
N ARG A 223 21.79 -16.20 11.41
CA ARG A 223 20.54 -15.45 11.57
C ARG A 223 19.33 -16.30 11.15
N VAL A 224 19.38 -17.61 11.37
CA VAL A 224 18.25 -18.52 11.15
C VAL A 224 18.05 -19.32 12.44
N HIS A 225 17.22 -18.80 13.32
CA HIS A 225 16.87 -19.46 14.57
C HIS A 225 15.69 -20.41 14.38
N THR A 226 14.62 -19.92 13.73
CA THR A 226 13.41 -20.72 13.50
C THR A 226 12.88 -20.55 12.08
N ILE A 227 12.20 -21.57 11.59
CA ILE A 227 11.46 -21.52 10.32
C ILE A 227 10.05 -22.06 10.55
N THR A 228 9.05 -21.21 10.37
CA THR A 228 7.63 -21.57 10.45
C THR A 228 7.08 -21.87 9.05
N MET A 229 6.41 -23.01 8.86
CA MET A 229 5.90 -23.49 7.58
C MET A 229 4.43 -23.89 7.71
N ASP A 230 3.75 -24.14 6.59
CA ASP A 230 2.44 -24.79 6.63
C ASP A 230 2.54 -26.31 6.47
N ASN A 231 1.40 -26.97 6.57
CA ASN A 231 1.28 -28.41 6.44
C ASN A 231 1.33 -28.89 4.96
N GLY A 232 2.00 -28.14 4.08
CA GLY A 232 2.25 -28.51 2.69
C GLY A 232 3.16 -29.75 2.58
N LYS A 233 2.91 -30.57 1.55
CA LYS A 233 3.71 -31.78 1.30
C LYS A 233 5.15 -31.45 0.92
N GLU A 234 5.35 -30.29 0.33
CA GLU A 234 6.66 -29.73 -0.02
C GLU A 234 7.57 -29.50 1.19
N PHE A 235 7.04 -29.45 2.42
CA PHE A 235 7.80 -29.21 3.65
C PHE A 235 8.04 -30.48 4.49
N TYR A 236 7.71 -31.67 3.97
CA TYR A 236 7.87 -32.94 4.72
C TYR A 236 9.33 -33.25 5.10
N GLN A 237 10.31 -32.69 4.40
CA GLN A 237 11.75 -32.86 4.70
C GLN A 237 12.29 -31.73 5.62
N HIS A 238 11.44 -31.10 6.43
CA HIS A 238 11.85 -30.01 7.34
C HIS A 238 12.96 -30.41 8.32
N THR A 239 13.04 -31.68 8.73
CA THR A 239 14.09 -32.17 9.63
C THR A 239 15.49 -32.05 9.01
N LYS A 240 15.62 -32.21 7.69
CA LYS A 240 16.87 -31.96 6.95
C LYS A 240 17.24 -30.47 6.99
N ILE A 241 16.25 -29.60 6.84
CA ILE A 241 16.43 -28.14 6.93
C ILE A 241 16.93 -27.77 8.33
N ALA A 242 16.25 -28.26 9.36
CA ALA A 242 16.58 -28.04 10.76
C ALA A 242 18.03 -28.45 11.07
N LYS A 243 18.42 -29.66 10.66
CA LYS A 243 19.79 -30.19 10.85
C LYS A 243 20.85 -29.37 10.11
N ALA A 244 20.61 -29.05 8.84
CA ALA A 244 21.61 -28.35 8.01
C ALA A 244 21.82 -26.89 8.44
N LEU A 245 20.75 -26.20 8.82
CA LEU A 245 20.78 -24.80 9.26
C LEU A 245 21.00 -24.64 10.76
N LYS A 246 20.97 -25.72 11.56
CA LYS A 246 20.98 -25.67 13.03
C LYS A 246 19.86 -24.75 13.56
N ALA A 247 18.66 -24.93 12.98
CA ALA A 247 17.49 -24.11 13.24
C ALA A 247 16.31 -24.99 13.64
N GLU A 248 15.37 -24.43 14.40
CA GLU A 248 14.13 -25.13 14.77
C GLU A 248 13.06 -24.91 13.69
N THR A 249 12.19 -25.90 13.50
CA THR A 249 11.14 -25.83 12.48
C THR A 249 9.78 -26.05 13.10
N TYR A 250 8.82 -25.20 12.75
CA TYR A 250 7.47 -25.22 13.31
C TYR A 250 6.41 -25.24 12.21
N PHE A 251 5.25 -25.83 12.51
CA PHE A 251 4.13 -25.94 11.60
C PHE A 251 2.89 -25.23 12.15
N CYS A 252 2.26 -24.40 11.32
CA CYS A 252 1.00 -23.75 11.66
C CYS A 252 -0.10 -24.78 11.98
N ARG A 253 -1.09 -24.35 12.77
CA ARG A 253 -2.26 -25.18 13.03
C ARG A 253 -3.12 -25.31 11.76
N LEU A 254 -3.84 -26.42 11.65
CA LEU A 254 -4.78 -26.63 10.55
C LEU A 254 -5.93 -25.63 10.67
N TYR A 255 -6.33 -25.00 9.55
CA TYR A 255 -7.43 -24.03 9.47
C TYR A 255 -7.22 -22.68 10.19
N HIS A 256 -6.02 -22.39 10.68
CA HIS A 256 -5.68 -21.09 11.29
C HIS A 256 -4.94 -20.19 10.31
N SER A 257 -5.61 -19.77 9.23
CA SER A 257 -4.98 -18.99 8.15
C SER A 257 -4.39 -17.65 8.61
N TRP A 258 -4.89 -17.08 9.71
CA TRP A 258 -4.37 -15.82 10.27
C TRP A 258 -2.98 -15.94 10.90
N GLU A 259 -2.53 -17.16 11.24
CA GLU A 259 -1.18 -17.41 11.75
C GLU A 259 -0.09 -17.14 10.69
N LYS A 260 -0.48 -16.99 9.40
CA LYS A 260 0.41 -16.68 8.25
C LYS A 260 0.19 -15.28 7.67
N GLY A 261 -0.29 -14.31 8.46
CA GLY A 261 -0.62 -12.97 7.95
C GLY A 261 0.54 -12.26 7.20
N LEU A 262 1.80 -12.56 7.56
CA LEU A 262 2.97 -12.02 6.89
C LEU A 262 3.17 -12.64 5.50
N ASN A 263 3.27 -13.97 5.40
CA ASN A 263 3.39 -14.64 4.11
C ASN A 263 2.20 -14.38 3.18
N GLU A 264 0.96 -14.32 3.68
CA GLU A 264 -0.19 -13.96 2.83
C GLU A 264 -0.05 -12.54 2.25
N ASN A 265 0.40 -11.58 3.07
CA ASN A 265 0.66 -10.23 2.60
C ASN A 265 1.76 -10.20 1.53
N THR A 266 2.89 -10.84 1.80
CA THR A 266 4.06 -10.89 0.92
C THR A 266 3.75 -11.60 -0.38
N ASN A 267 3.08 -12.76 -0.34
CA ASN A 267 2.63 -13.47 -1.53
C ASN A 267 1.68 -12.58 -2.34
N GLY A 268 0.81 -11.80 -1.69
CA GLY A 268 -0.05 -10.82 -2.35
C GLY A 268 0.71 -9.67 -3.03
N LEU A 269 1.94 -9.35 -2.60
CA LEU A 269 2.81 -8.39 -3.28
C LEU A 269 3.52 -9.02 -4.47
N ILE A 270 4.04 -10.25 -4.30
CA ILE A 270 4.66 -11.02 -5.39
C ILE A 270 3.66 -11.24 -6.53
N ARG A 271 2.38 -11.48 -6.21
CA ARG A 271 1.31 -11.62 -7.21
C ARG A 271 0.99 -10.36 -8.03
N GLN A 272 1.51 -9.18 -7.65
CA GLN A 272 1.43 -7.98 -8.51
C GLN A 272 2.42 -8.04 -9.68
N TYR A 273 3.49 -8.82 -9.53
CA TYR A 273 4.50 -9.05 -10.55
C TYR A 273 4.22 -10.33 -11.33
N PHE A 274 3.80 -11.38 -10.62
CA PHE A 274 3.47 -12.67 -11.19
C PHE A 274 2.01 -13.05 -10.87
N PRO A 275 1.05 -12.65 -11.73
CA PRO A 275 -0.36 -12.96 -11.53
C PRO A 275 -0.65 -14.47 -11.32
N LYS A 276 -1.89 -14.79 -10.94
CA LYS A 276 -2.29 -16.20 -10.89
C LYS A 276 -2.17 -16.83 -12.28
N GLN A 277 -1.81 -18.12 -12.32
CA GLN A 277 -1.55 -18.86 -13.56
C GLN A 277 -0.32 -18.39 -14.36
N THR A 278 0.56 -17.54 -13.80
CA THR A 278 1.90 -17.36 -14.35
C THR A 278 2.64 -18.70 -14.31
N ASP A 279 3.25 -19.08 -15.42
CA ASP A 279 4.15 -20.22 -15.48
C ASP A 279 5.57 -19.77 -15.13
N PHE A 280 6.03 -20.13 -13.93
CA PHE A 280 7.34 -19.69 -13.44
C PHE A 280 8.51 -20.31 -14.20
N ARG A 281 8.30 -21.34 -15.02
CA ARG A 281 9.35 -21.93 -15.88
C ARG A 281 9.84 -20.93 -16.92
N ASN A 282 8.94 -20.07 -17.39
CA ASN A 282 9.24 -19.03 -18.38
C ASN A 282 9.84 -17.77 -17.75
N ILE A 283 9.93 -17.71 -16.42
CA ILE A 283 10.48 -16.58 -15.69
C ILE A 283 11.94 -16.85 -15.36
N SER A 284 12.80 -15.90 -15.73
CA SER A 284 14.24 -15.97 -15.46
C SER A 284 14.54 -15.73 -13.99
N ASP A 285 15.63 -16.31 -13.48
CA ASP A 285 16.07 -16.04 -12.11
C ASP A 285 16.49 -14.56 -11.92
N ARG A 286 16.93 -13.89 -13.01
CA ARG A 286 17.21 -12.46 -13.00
C ARG A 286 15.95 -11.64 -12.73
N GLU A 287 14.83 -12.00 -13.33
CA GLU A 287 13.57 -11.32 -13.09
C GLU A 287 13.05 -11.56 -11.67
N ILE A 288 13.19 -12.78 -11.15
CA ILE A 288 12.86 -13.11 -9.76
C ILE A 288 13.70 -12.28 -8.79
N ARG A 289 15.02 -12.18 -9.02
CA ARG A 289 15.91 -11.32 -8.22
C ARG A 289 15.50 -9.86 -8.29
N ARG A 290 15.19 -9.33 -9.47
CA ARG A 290 14.69 -7.96 -9.61
C ARG A 290 13.44 -7.71 -8.76
N VAL A 291 12.47 -8.62 -8.78
CA VAL A 291 11.24 -8.50 -7.96
C VAL A 291 11.56 -8.59 -6.47
N GLN A 292 12.46 -9.51 -6.07
CA GLN A 292 12.94 -9.60 -4.69
C GLN A 292 13.56 -8.28 -4.22
N ASP A 293 14.45 -7.70 -5.03
CA ASP A 293 15.11 -6.43 -4.72
C ASP A 293 14.11 -5.29 -4.67
N GLU A 294 13.15 -5.21 -5.58
CA GLU A 294 12.07 -4.21 -5.53
C GLU A 294 11.21 -4.34 -4.27
N LEU A 295 11.00 -5.54 -3.74
CA LEU A 295 10.26 -5.73 -2.48
C LEU A 295 11.11 -5.39 -1.25
N ASN A 296 12.40 -5.69 -1.28
CA ASN A 296 13.32 -5.47 -0.16
C ASN A 296 13.78 -4.02 -0.04
N HIS A 297 13.80 -3.25 -1.14
CA HIS A 297 14.07 -1.80 -1.11
C HIS A 297 12.79 -0.96 -0.99
N ARG A 298 11.62 -1.61 -0.86
CA ARG A 298 10.34 -0.90 -0.69
C ARG A 298 10.15 -0.49 0.78
N PRO A 299 9.93 0.80 1.08
CA PRO A 299 9.70 1.26 2.45
C PRO A 299 8.41 0.66 3.03
N ARG A 300 8.43 0.19 4.28
CA ARG A 300 7.27 -0.46 4.91
C ARG A 300 6.75 0.38 6.06
N LYS A 301 5.46 0.74 6.03
CA LYS A 301 4.80 1.48 7.13
C LYS A 301 5.01 0.83 8.49
N THR A 302 4.92 -0.50 8.53
CA THR A 302 5.14 -1.33 9.73
C THR A 302 6.59 -1.36 10.23
N LEU A 303 7.53 -0.77 9.50
CA LEU A 303 8.94 -0.59 9.84
C LEU A 303 9.28 0.90 9.98
N GLY A 304 8.29 1.76 10.22
CA GLY A 304 8.51 3.22 10.22
C GLY A 304 8.99 3.77 8.87
N TYR A 305 8.58 3.12 7.77
CA TYR A 305 9.02 3.39 6.40
C TYR A 305 10.51 3.13 6.14
N GLU A 306 11.20 2.37 7.00
CA GLU A 306 12.46 1.76 6.64
C GLU A 306 12.25 0.60 5.63
N THR A 307 13.32 0.27 4.91
CA THR A 307 13.35 -0.82 3.94
C THR A 307 13.84 -2.13 4.57
N PRO A 308 13.27 -3.29 4.19
CA PRO A 308 13.77 -4.58 4.65
C PRO A 308 15.27 -4.81 4.38
N SER A 309 15.80 -4.32 3.27
CA SER A 309 17.23 -4.42 2.93
C SER A 309 18.11 -3.67 3.92
N VAL A 310 17.71 -2.46 4.34
CA VAL A 310 18.45 -1.70 5.36
C VAL A 310 18.44 -2.45 6.69
N LEU A 311 17.28 -2.90 7.15
CA LEU A 311 17.22 -3.56 8.46
C LEU A 311 17.91 -4.92 8.50
N PHE A 312 17.88 -5.69 7.41
CA PHE A 312 18.43 -7.05 7.39
C PHE A 312 19.87 -7.12 6.90
N LEU A 313 20.22 -6.38 5.84
CA LEU A 313 21.55 -6.40 5.21
C LEU A 313 22.39 -5.17 5.54
N ASN A 314 21.83 -4.15 6.20
CA ASN A 314 22.44 -2.83 6.33
C ASN A 314 22.78 -2.20 4.96
N LEU A 315 21.92 -2.45 3.96
CA LEU A 315 22.10 -1.97 2.59
C LEU A 315 20.93 -1.07 2.17
N PHE A 316 21.25 0.20 1.94
CA PHE A 316 20.33 1.16 1.33
C PHE A 316 20.59 1.26 -0.17
N GLN A 317 19.51 1.22 -0.97
CA GLN A 317 19.56 1.52 -2.39
C GLN A 317 18.54 2.62 -2.70
N PRO A 318 18.98 3.79 -3.20
CA PRO A 318 18.06 4.86 -3.56
C PRO A 318 17.12 4.41 -4.68
N LEU A 319 15.86 4.81 -4.58
CA LEU A 319 14.83 4.44 -5.54
C LEU A 319 14.73 5.41 -6.73
N VAL A 320 15.18 6.63 -6.52
CA VAL A 320 15.29 7.74 -7.47
C VAL A 320 16.62 8.47 -7.22
N PRO A 321 17.17 9.19 -8.21
CA PRO A 321 18.42 9.93 -8.09
C PRO A 321 18.43 10.97 -6.97
#